data_AF-A0A811RGQ0-F1
#
_entry.id   AF-A0A811RGQ0-F1
#
_cell.length_a   1.000
_cell.length_b   1.000
_cell.length_c   1.000
_cell.angle_alpha   90.00
_cell.angle_beta   90.00
_cell.angle_gamma   90.00
#
_symmetry.space_group_name_H-M   'P 1'
#
loop_
_entity.id
_entity.type
_entity.pdbx_description
1 polymer ?
#
loop_
_entity_poly.entity_id
_entity_poly.type
_entity_poly.pdbx_seq_one_letter_code
_entity_poly.pdbx_strand_id
1 'polypeptide(L)'
;MDGDGGATPTPDALSLFASRLSLRSFPLSASALQVRGRGSPGAGGRAVRRRRRPRAARSLLQASAAEAFASTATGSVLDGGRSLAVADFFARAFALVGDVESCLAMRYESLLLRDARYCNDLHLQVSRQEWLTFAKDSLDNGFYIIASKAFANALAHIHPSHPAHLDSAKSIEEKDKINDITGLQNLAKSLSAQHSVQTQSAEYMKRRASGVHEKYNLQSGKPKLTGSSMFRLGIKTRNIKKLLRSQERNLGDLKQS
;
A
#
# COMPACT_ATOMS: atom_id res chain seq x y z
N MET A 1 28.33 36.59 21.97
CA MET A 1 28.42 36.81 20.52
C MET A 1 29.24 35.68 19.95
N ASP A 2 28.82 34.80 19.06
CA ASP A 2 27.56 34.36 18.40
C ASP A 2 28.02 33.07 17.67
N GLY A 3 27.28 32.01 17.40
CA GLY A 3 25.91 31.61 17.70
C GLY A 3 25.86 30.09 17.47
N ASP A 4 25.18 29.40 18.37
CA ASP A 4 24.90 27.97 18.28
C ASP A 4 23.82 27.75 17.22
N GLY A 5 24.23 27.25 16.06
CA GLY A 5 23.37 26.93 14.92
C GLY A 5 22.58 25.65 15.17
N GLY A 6 21.73 25.66 16.19
CA GLY A 6 20.72 24.64 16.41
C GLY A 6 19.77 24.63 15.21
N ALA A 7 19.89 23.61 14.36
CA ALA A 7 19.01 23.42 13.22
C ALA A 7 17.57 23.23 13.74
N THR A 8 16.80 24.32 13.71
CA THR A 8 15.38 24.30 13.99
C THR A 8 14.72 23.34 13.00
N PRO A 9 13.97 22.34 13.48
CA PRO A 9 13.30 21.41 12.60
C PRO A 9 12.29 22.15 11.73
N THR A 10 12.40 22.00 10.41
CA THR A 10 11.45 22.62 9.49
C THR A 10 10.04 22.05 9.75
N PRO A 11 9.04 22.88 10.03
CA PRO A 11 7.63 22.48 10.18
C PRO A 11 7.04 21.83 8.91
N ASP A 12 7.79 21.88 7.80
CA ASP A 12 7.44 21.29 6.51
C ASP A 12 7.34 19.77 6.51
N ALA A 13 8.16 19.03 7.25
CA ALA A 13 8.18 17.56 7.12
C ALA A 13 6.88 16.89 7.63
N LEU A 14 6.39 17.34 8.79
CA LEU A 14 5.12 16.85 9.37
C LEU A 14 3.91 17.38 8.59
N SER A 15 3.99 18.62 8.09
CA SER A 15 2.97 19.21 7.21
C SER A 15 2.86 18.48 5.87
N LEU A 16 4.00 18.11 5.27
CA LEU A 16 4.06 17.29 4.05
C LEU A 16 3.52 15.89 4.30
N PHE A 17 3.79 15.29 5.46
CA PHE A 17 3.26 14.00 5.84
C PHE A 17 1.73 14.03 6.06
N ALA A 18 1.21 15.01 6.80
CA ALA A 18 -0.23 15.23 6.98
C ALA A 18 -0.92 15.51 5.63
N SER A 19 -0.28 16.28 4.75
CA SER A 19 -0.75 16.56 3.39
C SER A 19 -0.76 15.29 2.53
N ARG A 20 0.28 14.44 2.60
CA ARG A 20 0.35 13.15 1.87
C ARG A 20 -0.67 12.14 2.38
N LEU A 21 -0.96 12.16 3.68
CA LEU A 21 -2.02 11.35 4.28
C LEU A 21 -3.40 11.78 3.82
N SER A 22 -3.63 13.10 3.76
CA SER A 22 -4.92 13.71 3.41
C SER A 22 -5.21 13.68 1.91
N LEU A 23 -4.18 13.86 1.06
CA LEU A 23 -4.34 13.95 -0.39
C LEU A 23 -4.40 12.59 -1.08
N ARG A 24 -3.98 11.49 -0.42
CA ARG A 24 -3.83 10.14 -1.03
C ARG A 24 -3.44 10.22 -2.52
N SER A 25 -2.40 11.01 -2.79
CA SER A 25 -1.66 11.00 -4.04
C SER A 25 -0.18 10.80 -3.72
N PHE A 26 0.13 9.69 -3.04
CA PHE A 26 1.34 9.00 -3.41
C PHE A 26 1.15 8.63 -4.89
N PRO A 27 2.11 8.85 -5.80
CA PRO A 27 2.01 8.37 -7.18
C PRO A 27 2.15 6.84 -7.18
N LEU A 28 1.17 6.16 -6.59
CA LEU A 28 0.85 4.77 -6.71
C LEU A 28 -0.51 4.79 -7.37
N SER A 29 -0.46 4.76 -8.70
CA SER A 29 -1.60 4.51 -9.57
C SER A 29 -2.63 3.63 -8.86
N ALA A 30 -3.83 4.17 -8.64
CA ALA A 30 -4.96 3.52 -8.00
C ALA A 30 -5.56 2.37 -8.85
N SER A 31 -4.72 1.62 -9.56
CA SER A 31 -5.11 0.52 -10.45
C SER A 31 -4.04 -0.58 -10.45
N ALA A 32 -3.73 -1.15 -9.29
CA ALA A 32 -2.95 -2.39 -9.22
C ALA A 32 -3.67 -3.39 -8.30
N LEU A 33 -4.47 -4.24 -8.97
CA LEU A 33 -4.93 -5.56 -8.57
C LEU A 33 -5.12 -5.87 -7.07
N GLN A 34 -6.39 -5.93 -6.68
CA GLN A 34 -6.85 -6.94 -5.72
C GLN A 34 -6.52 -8.34 -6.27
N VAL A 35 -5.36 -8.89 -5.89
CA VAL A 35 -5.13 -10.33 -6.01
C VAL A 35 -5.92 -11.01 -4.89
N ARG A 36 -7.18 -11.32 -5.20
CA ARG A 36 -8.04 -12.14 -4.35
C ARG A 36 -7.54 -13.58 -4.43
N GLY A 37 -6.92 -14.07 -3.34
CA GLY A 37 -6.65 -15.49 -3.15
C GLY A 37 -7.90 -16.34 -3.39
N ARG A 38 -7.80 -17.26 -4.35
CA ARG A 38 -8.80 -18.29 -4.65
C ARG A 38 -8.62 -19.46 -3.68
N GLY A 39 -9.48 -19.56 -2.68
CA GLY A 39 -9.79 -20.83 -2.02
C GLY A 39 -11.00 -21.46 -2.70
N SER A 40 -10.86 -22.70 -3.17
CA SER A 40 -11.94 -23.49 -3.77
C SER A 40 -12.96 -23.93 -2.70
N PRO A 41 -14.26 -24.11 -3.03
CA PRO A 41 -15.29 -24.46 -2.06
C PRO A 41 -15.44 -25.98 -1.92
N GLY A 42 -15.11 -26.50 -0.75
CA GLY A 42 -15.49 -27.85 -0.30
C GLY A 42 -16.46 -27.74 0.87
N ALA A 43 -17.66 -28.29 0.67
CA ALA A 43 -18.74 -28.64 1.59
C ALA A 43 -18.68 -28.24 3.09
N GLY A 44 -19.81 -27.75 3.59
CA GLY A 44 -20.13 -27.77 5.03
C GLY A 44 -20.38 -26.38 5.62
N GLY A 45 -21.63 -26.11 6.01
CA GLY A 45 -22.09 -24.81 6.43
C GLY A 45 -21.32 -24.20 7.61
N ARG A 46 -20.72 -23.04 7.35
CA ARG A 46 -20.63 -21.93 8.31
C ARG A 46 -20.63 -20.65 7.51
N ALA A 47 -21.74 -19.93 7.58
CA ALA A 47 -21.86 -18.57 7.05
C ALA A 47 -20.88 -17.66 7.81
N VAL A 48 -19.62 -17.61 7.38
CA VAL A 48 -18.70 -16.55 7.76
C VAL A 48 -19.22 -15.29 7.12
N ARG A 49 -20.02 -14.54 7.88
CA ARG A 49 -20.37 -13.15 7.60
C ARG A 49 -19.07 -12.39 7.36
N ARG A 50 -18.63 -12.27 6.11
CA ARG A 50 -17.56 -11.37 5.73
C ARG A 50 -18.00 -9.97 6.13
N ARG A 51 -17.40 -9.48 7.22
CA ARG A 51 -17.68 -8.18 7.82
C ARG A 51 -17.58 -7.12 6.73
N ARG A 52 -18.71 -6.52 6.37
CA ARG A 52 -18.84 -5.37 5.46
C ARG A 52 -18.49 -4.02 6.14
N ARG A 53 -17.96 -4.05 7.38
CA ARG A 53 -17.59 -2.89 8.20
C ARG A 53 -16.12 -2.39 8.17
N PRO A 54 -15.14 -2.94 7.42
CA PRO A 54 -13.75 -2.43 7.45
C PRO A 54 -13.57 -1.02 6.87
N ARG A 55 -14.40 -0.57 5.93
CA ARG A 55 -14.16 0.70 5.22
C ARG A 55 -14.38 1.93 6.10
N ALA A 56 -15.41 1.92 6.93
CA ALA A 56 -15.71 3.03 7.84
C ALA A 56 -14.63 3.19 8.91
N ALA A 57 -14.20 2.08 9.52
CA ALA A 57 -13.12 2.09 10.52
C ALA A 57 -11.79 2.59 9.92
N ARG A 58 -11.45 2.17 8.70
CA ARG A 58 -10.25 2.67 7.98
C ARG A 58 -10.35 4.16 7.70
N SER A 59 -11.47 4.61 7.16
CA SER A 59 -11.68 6.03 6.84
C SER A 59 -11.62 6.91 8.08
N LEU A 60 -12.20 6.46 9.20
CA LEU A 60 -12.13 7.18 10.46
C LEU A 60 -10.69 7.23 10.99
N LEU A 61 -9.97 6.10 11.01
CA LEU A 61 -8.57 6.08 11.43
C LEU A 61 -7.67 6.95 10.55
N GLN A 62 -7.92 6.98 9.24
CA GLN A 62 -7.19 7.85 8.32
C GLN A 62 -7.47 9.32 8.59
N ALA A 63 -8.74 9.70 8.83
CA ALA A 63 -9.11 11.06 9.18
C ALA A 63 -8.50 11.48 10.54
N SER A 64 -8.59 10.62 11.56
CA SER A 64 -8.00 10.86 12.87
C SER A 64 -6.48 10.97 12.83
N ALA A 65 -5.81 10.17 11.99
CA ALA A 65 -4.37 10.30 11.78
C ALA A 65 -4.04 11.65 11.12
N ALA A 66 -4.76 12.02 10.06
CA ALA A 66 -4.55 13.29 9.37
C ALA A 66 -4.75 14.50 10.31
N GLU A 67 -5.82 14.48 11.11
CA GLU A 67 -6.09 15.50 12.12
C GLU A 67 -4.98 15.56 13.16
N ALA A 68 -4.61 14.42 13.74
CA ALA A 68 -3.55 14.35 14.74
C ALA A 68 -2.27 15.01 14.23
N PHE A 69 -1.81 14.65 13.02
CA PHE A 69 -0.61 15.21 12.40
C PHE A 69 -0.77 16.66 11.92
N ALA A 70 -1.96 17.10 11.51
CA ALA A 70 -2.22 18.50 11.16
C ALA A 70 -2.21 19.42 12.39
N SER A 71 -2.75 18.95 13.52
CA SER A 71 -2.65 19.66 14.81
C SER A 71 -1.20 19.79 15.26
N THR A 72 -0.34 18.81 14.95
CA THR A 72 1.11 18.92 15.24
C THR A 72 1.85 19.95 14.38
N ALA A 73 1.32 20.28 13.20
CA ALA A 73 1.94 21.20 12.26
C ALA A 73 1.62 22.68 12.55
N THR A 74 0.49 22.95 13.22
CA THR A 74 -0.09 24.31 13.36
C THR A 74 0.06 24.90 14.76
N GLY A 75 0.37 24.09 15.77
CA GLY A 75 0.60 24.60 17.12
C GLY A 75 1.41 23.61 17.95
N SER A 76 2.49 24.11 18.54
CA SER A 76 3.47 23.37 19.35
C SER A 76 4.45 22.52 18.55
N VAL A 77 5.75 22.86 18.70
CA VAL A 77 6.85 21.93 18.52
C VAL A 77 6.53 20.72 19.39
N LEU A 78 5.93 19.69 18.81
CA LEU A 78 5.95 18.40 19.46
C LEU A 78 7.41 18.03 19.58
N ASP A 79 7.87 17.94 20.84
CA ASP A 79 9.04 17.16 21.17
C ASP A 79 8.90 15.83 20.40
N GLY A 80 9.90 15.49 19.58
CA GLY A 80 9.74 14.48 18.54
C GLY A 80 9.29 13.11 19.09
N GLY A 81 9.47 12.87 20.39
CA GLY A 81 8.93 11.72 21.11
C GLY A 81 7.40 11.60 21.03
N ARG A 82 6.66 12.71 21.07
CA ARG A 82 5.18 12.68 20.96
C ARG A 82 4.73 12.36 19.53
N SER A 83 5.43 12.88 18.51
CA SER A 83 5.17 12.52 17.11
C SER A 83 5.42 11.03 16.83
N LEU A 84 6.48 10.47 17.42
CA LEU A 84 6.80 9.05 17.32
C LEU A 84 5.76 8.15 18.00
N ALA A 85 5.31 8.53 19.20
CA ALA A 85 4.25 7.80 19.91
C ALA A 85 2.93 7.78 19.13
N VAL A 86 2.56 8.92 18.52
CA VAL A 86 1.37 9.01 17.67
C VAL A 86 1.52 8.14 16.41
N ALA A 87 2.68 8.16 15.76
CA ALA A 87 2.95 7.31 14.60
C ALA A 87 2.91 5.80 14.92
N ASP A 88 3.51 5.37 16.05
CA ASP A 88 3.47 3.96 16.48
C ASP A 88 2.03 3.51 16.81
N PHE A 89 1.26 4.36 17.50
CA PHE A 89 -0.16 4.09 17.76
C PHE A 89 -0.95 3.86 16.47
N PHE A 90 -0.83 4.77 15.50
CA PHE A 90 -1.56 4.64 14.24
C PHE A 90 -1.05 3.47 13.40
N ALA A 91 0.25 3.16 13.39
CA ALA A 91 0.79 1.98 12.74
C ALA A 91 0.11 0.70 13.26
N ARG A 92 0.01 0.54 14.58
CA ARG A 92 -0.67 -0.59 15.21
C ARG A 92 -2.17 -0.61 14.92
N ALA A 93 -2.83 0.56 14.97
CA ALA A 93 -4.26 0.66 14.67
C ALA A 93 -4.57 0.27 13.21
N PHE A 94 -3.75 0.71 12.25
CA PHE A 94 -3.88 0.32 10.85
C PHE A 94 -3.61 -1.18 10.64
N ALA A 95 -2.62 -1.75 11.34
CA ALA A 95 -2.40 -3.20 11.33
C ALA A 95 -3.64 -3.98 11.81
N LEU A 96 -4.27 -3.54 12.90
CA LEU A 96 -5.47 -4.18 13.47
C LEU A 96 -6.68 -4.15 12.52
N VAL A 97 -6.85 -3.06 11.76
CA VAL A 97 -7.95 -2.93 10.78
C VAL A 97 -7.58 -3.53 9.40
N GLY A 98 -6.35 -4.05 9.26
CA GLY A 98 -5.82 -4.64 8.04
C GLY A 98 -5.65 -3.62 6.92
N ASP A 99 -5.32 -2.38 7.27
CA ASP A 99 -4.89 -1.34 6.33
C ASP A 99 -3.36 -1.35 6.23
N VAL A 100 -2.84 -2.29 5.42
CA VAL A 100 -1.41 -2.53 5.30
C VAL A 100 -0.67 -1.32 4.73
N GLU A 101 -1.28 -0.61 3.79
CA GLU A 101 -0.69 0.58 3.16
C GLU A 101 -0.47 1.69 4.19
N SER A 102 -1.51 2.06 4.94
CA SER A 102 -1.40 3.10 5.97
C SER A 102 -0.49 2.67 7.13
N CYS A 103 -0.49 1.39 7.49
CA CYS A 103 0.43 0.84 8.49
C CYS A 103 1.91 1.00 8.06
N LEU A 104 2.25 0.56 6.85
CA LEU A 104 3.62 0.66 6.33
C LEU A 104 4.04 2.11 6.13
N ALA A 105 3.13 2.99 5.72
CA ALA A 105 3.39 4.43 5.63
C ALA A 105 3.75 5.03 6.99
N MET A 106 2.98 4.73 8.06
CA MET A 106 3.30 5.20 9.42
C MET A 106 4.66 4.68 9.89
N ARG A 107 4.95 3.39 9.67
CA ARG A 107 6.22 2.79 10.07
C ARG A 107 7.40 3.43 9.33
N TYR A 108 7.28 3.64 8.03
CA TYR A 108 8.33 4.28 7.23
C TYR A 108 8.66 5.69 7.72
N GLU A 109 7.64 6.49 7.99
CA GLU A 109 7.80 7.88 8.39
C GLU A 109 8.32 7.98 9.83
N SER A 110 7.91 7.06 10.72
CA SER A 110 8.52 6.91 12.05
C SER A 110 10.01 6.57 11.97
N LEU A 111 10.41 5.67 11.07
CA LEU A 111 11.82 5.34 10.84
C LEU A 111 12.60 6.56 10.32
N LEU A 112 12.06 7.30 9.34
CA LEU A 112 12.69 8.52 8.83
C LEU A 112 12.83 9.61 9.90
N LEU A 113 11.81 9.82 10.72
CA LEU A 113 11.85 10.81 11.81
C LEU A 113 12.90 10.45 12.86
N ARG A 114 13.00 9.16 13.21
CA ARG A 114 14.04 8.66 14.13
C ARG A 114 15.44 8.83 13.54
N ASP A 115 15.61 8.46 12.28
CA ASP A 115 16.90 8.58 11.59
C ASP A 115 17.37 10.04 11.46
N ALA A 116 16.44 10.96 11.17
CA ALA A 116 16.76 12.37 10.97
C ALA A 116 16.99 13.17 12.27
N ARG A 117 16.25 12.87 13.35
CA ARG A 117 16.27 13.68 14.58
C ARG A 117 16.94 13.04 15.78
N TYR A 118 17.03 11.72 15.77
CA TYR A 118 17.46 10.94 16.93
C TYR A 118 18.72 10.12 16.62
N CYS A 119 19.55 10.61 15.70
CA CYS A 119 20.80 9.95 15.31
C CYS A 119 21.80 9.81 16.48
N ASN A 120 21.71 10.68 17.50
CA ASN A 120 22.57 10.68 18.68
C ASN A 120 21.95 10.00 19.92
N ASP A 121 20.63 9.73 19.90
CA ASP A 121 19.95 9.06 21.00
C ASP A 121 19.95 7.55 20.78
N LEU A 122 20.81 6.82 21.51
CA LEU A 122 20.95 5.37 21.37
C LEU A 122 19.64 4.58 21.48
N HIS A 123 18.67 5.08 22.25
CA HIS A 123 17.37 4.42 22.43
C HIS A 123 16.38 4.64 21.27
N LEU A 124 16.62 5.65 20.44
CA LEU A 124 15.75 6.06 19.33
C LEU A 124 16.43 5.90 17.97
N GLN A 125 17.73 5.60 17.95
CA GLN A 125 18.47 5.29 16.74
C GLN A 125 17.84 4.11 16.00
N VAL A 126 17.64 4.27 14.70
CA VAL A 126 17.12 3.19 13.86
C VAL A 126 18.25 2.22 13.53
N SER A 127 18.07 0.96 13.92
CA SER A 127 19.04 -0.08 13.61
C SER A 127 18.92 -0.55 12.16
N ARG A 128 20.02 -1.06 11.59
CA ARG A 128 20.02 -1.79 10.31
C ARG A 128 18.95 -2.88 10.28
N GLN A 129 18.76 -3.60 11.38
CA GLN A 129 17.82 -4.70 11.47
C GLN A 129 16.36 -4.24 11.37
N GLU A 130 16.01 -3.08 11.95
CA GLU A 130 14.68 -2.49 11.80
C GLU A 130 14.38 -2.11 10.35
N TRP A 131 15.34 -1.46 9.66
CA TRP A 131 15.19 -1.15 8.24
C TRP A 131 15.04 -2.41 7.38
N LEU A 132 15.80 -3.47 7.67
CA LEU A 132 15.70 -4.73 6.94
C LEU A 132 14.36 -5.43 7.14
N THR A 133 13.88 -5.44 8.37
CA THR A 133 12.57 -6.04 8.68
C THR A 133 11.47 -5.28 7.96
N PHE A 134 11.49 -3.95 8.02
CA PHE A 134 10.54 -3.11 7.30
C PHE A 134 10.63 -3.27 5.76
N ALA A 135 11.85 -3.39 5.22
CA ALA A 135 12.07 -3.55 3.79
C ALA A 135 11.51 -4.89 3.27
N LYS A 136 11.74 -5.98 4.01
CA LYS A 136 11.18 -7.31 3.71
C LYS A 136 9.65 -7.30 3.81
N ASP A 137 9.09 -6.77 4.90
CA ASP A 137 7.64 -6.60 5.05
C ASP A 137 7.04 -5.83 3.86
N SER A 138 7.70 -4.75 3.42
CA SER A 138 7.24 -3.94 2.29
C SER A 138 7.35 -4.68 0.95
N LEU A 139 8.42 -5.47 0.76
CA LEU A 139 8.64 -6.29 -0.43
C LEU A 139 7.56 -7.36 -0.56
N ASP A 140 7.29 -8.09 0.52
CA ASP A 140 6.31 -9.18 0.57
C ASP A 140 4.87 -8.68 0.34
N ASN A 141 4.60 -7.42 0.68
CA ASN A 141 3.31 -6.77 0.44
C ASN A 141 3.23 -6.05 -0.93
N GLY A 142 4.26 -6.12 -1.76
CA GLY A 142 4.26 -5.56 -3.12
C GLY A 142 4.61 -4.07 -3.22
N PHE A 143 5.05 -3.44 -2.12
CA PHE A 143 5.44 -2.02 -2.09
C PHE A 143 6.91 -1.83 -2.49
N TYR A 144 7.24 -2.20 -3.72
CA TYR A 144 8.61 -2.34 -4.21
C TYR A 144 9.46 -1.06 -4.15
N ILE A 145 8.88 0.11 -4.43
CA ILE A 145 9.58 1.40 -4.33
C ILE A 145 10.03 1.68 -2.90
N ILE A 146 9.12 1.50 -1.94
CA ILE A 146 9.38 1.79 -0.53
C ILE A 146 10.37 0.75 0.03
N ALA A 147 10.20 -0.52 -0.34
CA ALA A 147 11.13 -1.60 0.00
C ALA A 147 12.56 -1.27 -0.49
N SER A 148 12.72 -0.82 -1.74
CA SER A 148 14.03 -0.44 -2.27
C SER A 148 14.68 0.71 -1.49
N LYS A 149 13.91 1.71 -1.06
CA LYS A 149 14.42 2.82 -0.25
C LYS A 149 14.84 2.36 1.14
N ALA A 150 14.03 1.52 1.78
CA ALA A 150 14.36 0.94 3.08
C ALA A 150 15.63 0.07 3.03
N PHE A 151 15.83 -0.71 1.96
CA PHE A 151 17.09 -1.42 1.75
C PHE A 151 18.28 -0.46 1.55
N ALA A 152 18.08 0.70 0.91
CA ALA A 152 19.13 1.72 0.80
C ALA A 152 19.52 2.29 2.17
N ASN A 153 18.54 2.60 3.01
CA ASN A 153 18.78 3.08 4.37
C ASN A 153 19.47 1.99 5.21
N ALA A 154 19.05 0.73 5.12
CA ALA A 154 19.72 -0.38 5.79
C ALA A 154 21.21 -0.49 5.42
N LEU A 155 21.56 -0.24 4.16
CA LEU A 155 22.96 -0.19 3.70
C LEU A 155 23.70 1.04 4.23
N ALA A 156 23.04 2.19 4.35
CA ALA A 156 23.65 3.40 4.92
C ALA A 156 24.01 3.25 6.41
N HIS A 157 23.27 2.42 7.15
CA HIS A 157 23.59 2.06 8.55
C HIS A 157 24.69 1.00 8.70
N ILE A 158 25.39 0.64 7.63
CA ILE A 158 26.63 -0.14 7.73
C ILE A 158 27.72 0.83 8.23
N HIS A 159 28.13 0.69 9.49
CA HIS A 159 29.19 1.52 10.05
C HIS A 159 30.48 1.36 9.23
N PRO A 160 31.08 2.44 8.71
CA PRO A 160 32.39 2.40 8.06
C PRO A 160 33.54 2.04 9.04
N SER A 161 33.24 2.01 10.34
CA SER A 161 34.24 2.07 11.41
C SER A 161 34.49 0.74 12.11
N HIS A 162 34.52 -0.42 11.42
CA HIS A 162 35.15 -1.63 11.98
C HIS A 162 35.84 -2.61 10.99
N PRO A 163 36.56 -2.19 9.92
CA PRO A 163 37.38 -3.15 9.17
C PRO A 163 38.70 -3.52 9.88
N ALA A 164 39.18 -2.68 10.82
CA ALA A 164 40.57 -2.75 11.28
C ALA A 164 40.86 -3.86 12.32
N HIS A 165 39.84 -4.52 12.87
CA HIS A 165 40.02 -5.53 13.93
C HIS A 165 38.89 -6.56 13.96
N LEU A 166 38.51 -7.09 12.80
CA LEU A 166 37.58 -8.23 12.72
C LEU A 166 38.33 -9.45 12.19
N ASP A 167 38.16 -10.59 12.86
CA ASP A 167 38.59 -11.89 12.36
C ASP A 167 38.13 -12.06 10.90
N SER A 168 39.00 -12.55 10.02
CA SER A 168 38.74 -12.74 8.58
C SER A 168 37.37 -13.37 8.29
N ALA A 169 36.95 -14.34 9.12
CA ALA A 169 35.64 -15.00 9.01
C ALA A 169 34.44 -14.05 9.22
N LYS A 170 34.50 -13.12 10.20
CA LYS A 170 33.43 -12.14 10.46
C LYS A 170 33.30 -11.12 9.35
N SER A 171 34.43 -10.75 8.73
CA SER A 171 34.44 -9.84 7.58
C SER A 171 33.81 -10.47 6.33
N ILE A 172 34.05 -11.75 6.07
CA ILE A 172 33.42 -12.49 4.97
C ILE A 172 31.91 -12.55 5.16
N GLU A 173 31.45 -12.94 6.35
CA GLU A 173 30.02 -13.03 6.66
C GLU A 173 29.30 -11.68 6.56
N GLU A 174 29.96 -10.58 6.96
CA GLU A 174 29.42 -9.24 6.82
C GLU A 174 29.33 -8.82 5.34
N LYS A 175 30.33 -9.15 4.52
CA LYS A 175 30.31 -8.90 3.08
C LYS A 175 29.18 -9.67 2.39
N ASP A 176 28.95 -10.91 2.77
CA ASP A 176 27.84 -11.72 2.23
C ASP A 176 26.48 -11.10 2.58
N LYS A 177 26.30 -10.65 3.82
CA LYS A 177 25.09 -9.91 4.24
C LYS A 177 24.88 -8.61 3.45
N ILE A 178 25.95 -7.91 3.08
CA ILE A 178 25.86 -6.69 2.25
C ILE A 178 25.43 -7.04 0.83
N ASN A 179 26.00 -8.10 0.26
CA ASN A 179 25.64 -8.59 -1.07
C ASN A 179 24.17 -9.03 -1.12
N ASP A 180 23.70 -9.74 -0.10
CA ASP A 180 22.29 -10.17 0.01
C ASP A 180 21.33 -8.98 0.02
N ILE A 181 21.61 -7.96 0.84
CA ILE A 181 20.77 -6.75 0.91
C ILE A 181 20.79 -6.00 -0.42
N THR A 182 21.95 -5.92 -1.06
CA THR A 182 22.09 -5.29 -2.38
C THR A 182 21.31 -6.06 -3.44
N GLY A 183 21.35 -7.39 -3.41
CA GLY A 183 20.55 -8.26 -4.26
C GLY A 183 19.05 -8.04 -4.08
N LEU A 184 18.57 -7.98 -2.83
CA LEU A 184 17.18 -7.69 -2.50
C LEU A 184 16.76 -6.27 -2.94
N GLN A 185 17.62 -5.28 -2.77
CA GLN A 185 17.37 -3.92 -3.27
C GLN A 185 17.20 -3.91 -4.79
N ASN A 186 18.10 -4.58 -5.51
CA ASN A 186 18.04 -4.68 -6.97
C ASN A 186 16.80 -5.44 -7.44
N LEU A 187 16.41 -6.50 -6.74
CA LEU A 187 15.16 -7.20 -6.96
C LEU A 187 13.96 -6.27 -6.80
N ALA A 188 13.89 -5.51 -5.70
CA ALA A 188 12.82 -4.54 -5.46
C ALA A 188 12.77 -3.47 -6.57
N LYS A 189 13.92 -2.94 -7.01
CA LYS A 189 14.00 -2.00 -8.14
C LYS A 189 13.48 -2.62 -9.45
N SER A 190 13.88 -3.85 -9.74
CA SER A 190 13.46 -4.59 -10.94
C SER A 190 11.95 -4.85 -10.93
N LEU A 191 11.40 -5.35 -9.82
CA LEU A 191 9.96 -5.54 -9.64
C LEU A 191 9.20 -4.22 -9.76
N SER A 192 9.74 -3.14 -9.20
CA SER A 192 9.12 -1.83 -9.38
C SER A 192 9.09 -1.38 -10.85
N ALA A 193 10.16 -1.60 -11.61
CA ALA A 193 10.22 -1.27 -13.02
C ALA A 193 9.26 -2.14 -13.85
N GLN A 194 9.20 -3.45 -13.53
CA GLN A 194 8.29 -4.41 -14.14
C GLN A 194 6.82 -4.04 -13.90
N HIS A 195 6.50 -3.61 -12.69
CA HIS A 195 5.15 -3.21 -12.29
C HIS A 195 4.83 -1.73 -12.58
N SER A 196 5.68 -1.02 -13.32
CA SER A 196 5.39 0.35 -13.73
C SER A 196 4.21 0.40 -14.71
N VAL A 197 3.47 1.50 -14.70
CA VAL A 197 2.34 1.71 -15.62
C VAL A 197 2.78 1.61 -17.08
N GLN A 198 3.98 2.11 -17.40
CA GLN A 198 4.54 2.05 -18.75
C GLN A 198 4.81 0.60 -19.17
N THR A 199 5.51 -0.18 -18.34
CA THR A 199 5.81 -1.59 -18.62
C THR A 199 4.53 -2.42 -18.71
N GLN A 200 3.58 -2.22 -17.79
CA GLN A 200 2.28 -2.91 -17.82
C GLN A 200 1.46 -2.52 -19.05
N SER A 201 1.49 -1.26 -19.48
CA SER A 201 0.81 -0.81 -20.69
C SER A 201 1.45 -1.39 -21.94
N ALA A 202 2.77 -1.45 -22.01
CA ALA A 202 3.50 -2.08 -23.10
C ALA A 202 3.19 -3.59 -23.19
N GLU A 203 3.22 -4.30 -22.07
CA GLU A 203 2.81 -5.70 -21.96
C GLU A 203 1.35 -5.90 -22.40
N TYR A 204 0.44 -5.05 -21.94
CA TYR A 204 -0.96 -5.09 -22.36
C TYR A 204 -1.12 -4.88 -23.87
N MET A 205 -0.40 -3.92 -24.45
CA MET A 205 -0.42 -3.68 -25.90
C MET A 205 0.18 -4.85 -26.69
N LYS A 206 1.24 -5.48 -26.19
CA LYS A 206 1.84 -6.70 -26.76
C LYS A 206 0.87 -7.88 -26.72
N ARG A 207 0.15 -8.07 -25.61
CA ARG A 207 -0.91 -9.09 -25.48
C ARG A 207 -2.08 -8.82 -26.44
N ARG A 208 -2.46 -7.55 -26.60
CA ARG A 208 -3.49 -7.14 -27.54
C ARG A 208 -3.07 -7.38 -29.00
N ALA A 209 -1.82 -7.08 -29.34
CA ALA A 209 -1.28 -7.25 -30.69
C ALA A 209 -1.05 -8.73 -31.06
N SER A 210 -0.63 -9.56 -30.10
CA SER A 210 -0.36 -10.97 -30.33
C SER A 210 -1.61 -11.86 -30.39
N GLY A 211 -2.81 -11.32 -30.09
CA GLY A 211 -4.06 -12.08 -30.10
C GLY A 211 -4.10 -13.21 -29.06
N VAL A 212 -3.10 -13.31 -28.18
CA VAL A 212 -3.01 -14.31 -27.12
C VAL A 212 -3.96 -13.91 -26.00
N HIS A 213 -5.23 -14.24 -26.22
CA HIS A 213 -6.19 -14.33 -25.13
C HIS A 213 -5.81 -15.59 -24.34
N GLU A 214 -5.05 -15.44 -23.25
CA GLU A 214 -4.98 -16.49 -22.24
C GLU A 214 -6.43 -16.90 -21.92
N LYS A 215 -6.75 -18.15 -22.25
CA LYS A 215 -8.06 -18.73 -22.06
C LYS A 215 -8.25 -18.96 -20.56
N TYR A 216 -8.54 -17.89 -19.81
CA TYR A 216 -9.28 -18.06 -18.56
C TYR A 216 -10.69 -18.48 -18.98
N ASN A 217 -10.87 -19.79 -19.15
CA ASN A 217 -12.15 -20.46 -19.32
C ASN A 217 -12.97 -20.25 -18.05
N LEU A 218 -13.59 -19.09 -17.93
CA LEU A 218 -14.74 -18.84 -17.09
C LEU A 218 -15.84 -18.36 -18.02
N GLN A 219 -16.54 -19.32 -18.60
CA GLN A 219 -17.87 -19.17 -19.22
C GLN A 219 -18.16 -17.80 -19.85
N SER A 220 -18.16 -17.74 -21.18
CA SER A 220 -19.44 -17.81 -21.87
C SER A 220 -19.21 -17.97 -23.37
N GLY A 221 -19.77 -19.05 -23.93
CA GLY A 221 -20.01 -19.15 -25.36
C GLY A 221 -21.09 -18.17 -25.77
N LYS A 222 -20.83 -16.86 -25.65
CA LYS A 222 -21.63 -15.84 -26.29
C LYS A 222 -20.83 -15.33 -27.49
N PRO A 223 -21.34 -15.52 -28.71
CA PRO A 223 -20.67 -14.98 -29.88
C PRO A 223 -20.51 -13.46 -29.70
N LYS A 224 -19.37 -12.92 -30.13
CA LYS A 224 -19.12 -11.47 -30.18
C LYS A 224 -20.19 -10.83 -31.05
N LEU A 225 -21.24 -10.30 -30.41
CA LEU A 225 -22.30 -9.57 -31.09
C LEU A 225 -21.76 -8.18 -31.45
N THR A 226 -21.91 -7.79 -32.71
CA THR A 226 -21.63 -6.41 -33.18
C THR A 226 -22.36 -5.39 -32.29
N GLY A 227 -21.81 -4.19 -32.11
CA GLY A 227 -22.39 -3.15 -31.25
C GLY A 227 -23.88 -2.89 -31.50
N SER A 228 -24.31 -2.95 -32.76
CA SER A 228 -25.73 -2.86 -33.16
C SER A 228 -26.61 -3.97 -32.54
N SER A 229 -26.11 -5.20 -32.48
CA SER A 229 -26.83 -6.33 -31.89
C SER A 229 -26.93 -6.20 -30.36
N MET A 230 -25.87 -5.72 -29.70
CA MET A 230 -25.89 -5.40 -28.27
C MET A 230 -26.89 -4.30 -27.94
N PHE A 231 -26.96 -3.25 -28.77
CA PHE A 231 -27.94 -2.17 -28.62
C PHE A 231 -29.38 -2.70 -28.73
N ARG A 232 -29.71 -3.44 -29.79
CA ARG A 232 -31.04 -4.03 -29.99
C ARG A 232 -31.43 -4.99 -28.88
N LEU A 233 -30.48 -5.79 -28.38
CA LEU A 233 -30.69 -6.69 -27.25
C LEU A 233 -30.97 -5.92 -25.96
N GLY A 234 -30.27 -4.81 -25.72
CA GLY A 234 -30.50 -3.91 -24.60
C GLY A 234 -31.92 -3.33 -24.61
N ILE A 235 -32.40 -2.87 -25.77
CA ILE A 235 -33.77 -2.38 -25.96
C ILE A 235 -34.80 -3.49 -25.67
N LYS A 236 -34.63 -4.68 -26.26
CA LYS A 236 -35.54 -5.82 -26.01
C LYS A 236 -35.60 -6.18 -24.52
N THR A 237 -34.44 -6.24 -23.86
CA THR A 237 -34.35 -6.57 -22.44
C THR A 237 -35.07 -5.53 -21.58
N ARG A 238 -34.91 -4.24 -21.90
CA ARG A 238 -35.60 -3.15 -21.20
C ARG A 238 -37.12 -3.23 -21.39
N ASN A 239 -37.58 -3.55 -22.59
CA ASN A 239 -39.01 -3.66 -22.91
C ASN A 239 -39.66 -4.85 -22.19
N ILE A 240 -39.01 -6.02 -22.18
CA ILE A 240 -39.50 -7.20 -21.44
C ILE A 240 -39.63 -6.88 -19.94
N LYS A 241 -38.63 -6.23 -19.34
CA LYS A 241 -38.70 -5.81 -17.93
C LYS A 241 -39.82 -4.80 -17.65
N LYS A 242 -40.13 -3.92 -18.60
CA LYS A 242 -41.26 -3.00 -18.47
C LYS A 242 -42.60 -3.75 -18.56
N LEU A 243 -42.71 -4.71 -19.47
CA LEU A 243 -43.90 -5.53 -19.65
C LEU A 243 -44.22 -6.38 -18.41
N LEU A 244 -43.20 -7.04 -17.84
CA LEU A 244 -43.36 -7.82 -16.61
C LEU A 244 -43.83 -6.92 -15.45
N ARG A 245 -43.23 -5.73 -15.30
CA ARG A 245 -43.65 -4.76 -14.29
C ARG A 245 -45.05 -4.16 -14.52
N SER A 246 -45.55 -4.11 -15.76
CA SER A 246 -46.95 -3.73 -16.00
C SER A 246 -47.91 -4.87 -15.69
N GLN A 247 -47.53 -6.11 -16.01
CA GLN A 247 -48.33 -7.29 -15.71
C GLN A 247 -48.44 -7.52 -14.20
N GLU A 248 -47.36 -7.34 -13.45
CA GLU A 248 -47.35 -7.40 -11.98
C GLU A 248 -48.24 -6.33 -11.34
N ARG A 249 -48.27 -5.11 -11.90
CA ARG A 249 -49.15 -4.03 -11.43
C ARG A 249 -50.62 -4.33 -11.70
N ASN A 250 -50.94 -4.78 -12.91
CA ASN A 250 -52.30 -5.15 -13.28
C ASN A 250 -52.84 -6.34 -12.46
N LEU A 251 -51.98 -7.24 -11.99
CA LEU A 251 -52.38 -8.37 -11.11
C LEU A 251 -52.63 -7.93 -9.65
N GLY A 252 -52.01 -6.83 -9.21
CA GLY A 252 -52.24 -6.26 -7.88
C GLY A 252 -53.61 -5.58 -7.76
N ASP A 253 -54.06 -4.92 -8.82
CA ASP A 253 -55.34 -4.21 -8.86
C ASP A 253 -56.56 -5.17 -8.91
N LEU A 254 -56.38 -6.40 -9.42
CA LEU A 254 -57.41 -7.45 -9.44
C LEU A 254 -57.59 -8.20 -8.09
N LYS A 255 -56.73 -7.97 -7.10
CA LYS A 255 -56.85 -8.55 -5.75
C LYS A 255 -57.47 -7.61 -4.71
N GLN A 256 -57.82 -6.39 -5.12
CA GLN A 256 -58.44 -5.38 -4.27
C GLN A 256 -59.87 -4.99 -4.72
N SER A 257 -60.43 -5.68 -5.71
CA SER A 257 -61.86 -5.63 -6.04
C SER A 257 -62.52 -6.97 -5.71
#